data_AF-A0A5B9QW92-F1
#
_entry.id   AF-A0A5B9QW92-F1
#
_cell.length_a   1.000
_cell.length_b   1.000
_cell.length_c   1.000
_cell.angle_alpha   90.00
_cell.angle_beta   90.00
_cell.angle_gamma   90.00
#
_symmetry.space_group_name_H-M   'P 1'
#
loop_
_entity.id
_entity.type
_entity.pdbx_description
1 polymer ?
#
loop_
_entity_poly.entity_id
_entity_poly.type
_entity_poly.pdbx_seq_one_letter_code
_entity_poly.pdbx_strand_id
1 'polypeptide(L)'
;MNCNLLNLYLLLLVCSGIHAQEIQLGSVSGPTGSLKAVARSEPFCCLLDLDVDSDNDNGFSLPDGSEWEEHIEDHKFSIGKLLVTGAPQRTPVVLRLNLAELDVGQDAEAALAKLRVRFDVVDSQGEIRLWDGPRGLADSGEEAGKRIRLGEAIPLDKLGFDVSKKIATIWVEAVKPVPGLATKTDVDETGRPNMFLRATLSEAGGKELGGDRVKYLPVAPGTFFPKLVSARIRPFRNSFAATLVNAAGGLDGTEQPFAPLESETLGLRLVTEEELHQALVAAEFDETHRAYIQDVLFYHTNSIQDPSRKGVRGLRIGLYRDYNSGDYTMAFQYPRKDNCIALYHTLPPYNFESRASGFIGHRDSAALLVTFLTDERHGLKLPGLRLTGVGVGGEIAVFAALGSGVPADTFNTKPIPVGMARLVLTREDPAQRIRIESVPGSLERLARANDYLSAYRINEVPYRVMPARFPLQPVP
;
A
#
# COMPACT_ATOMS: atom_id res chain seq x y z
N MET A 1 -25.04 -18.11 -48.06
CA MET A 1 -24.16 -18.36 -46.92
C MET A 1 -23.67 -17.02 -46.40
N ASN A 2 -24.39 -16.45 -45.43
CA ASN A 2 -24.06 -15.23 -44.71
C ASN A 2 -24.50 -15.48 -43.26
N CYS A 3 -23.60 -15.38 -42.30
CA CYS A 3 -23.96 -15.26 -40.89
C CYS A 3 -22.97 -14.30 -40.23
N ASN A 4 -23.50 -13.11 -39.95
CA ASN A 4 -22.92 -12.06 -39.14
C ASN A 4 -22.80 -12.54 -37.69
N LEU A 5 -21.62 -12.39 -37.10
CA LEU A 5 -21.42 -12.47 -35.65
C LEU A 5 -21.52 -11.05 -35.08
N LEU A 6 -22.64 -10.80 -34.40
CA LEU A 6 -22.92 -9.60 -33.63
C LEU A 6 -22.19 -9.72 -32.29
N ASN A 7 -21.09 -9.01 -32.10
CA ASN A 7 -20.49 -8.82 -30.78
C ASN A 7 -21.27 -7.74 -30.03
N LEU A 8 -22.11 -8.16 -29.08
CA LEU A 8 -22.84 -7.28 -28.19
C LEU A 8 -21.94 -6.91 -27.00
N TYR A 9 -21.32 -5.73 -27.05
CA TYR A 9 -20.68 -5.11 -25.88
C TYR A 9 -21.76 -4.54 -24.97
N LEU A 10 -21.94 -5.13 -23.79
CA LEU A 10 -22.75 -4.55 -22.71
C LEU A 10 -21.85 -3.63 -21.89
N LEU A 11 -21.84 -2.33 -22.23
CA LEU A 11 -21.17 -1.29 -21.47
C LEU A 11 -22.11 -0.84 -20.33
N LEU A 12 -21.86 -1.32 -19.10
CA LEU A 12 -22.50 -0.80 -17.89
C LEU A 12 -21.59 0.28 -17.30
N LEU A 13 -22.01 1.54 -17.42
CA LEU A 13 -21.45 2.68 -16.70
C LEU A 13 -21.68 2.48 -15.20
N VAL A 14 -20.62 2.16 -14.46
CA VAL A 14 -20.60 2.21 -12.99
C VAL A 14 -19.88 3.49 -12.59
N CYS A 15 -20.64 4.57 -12.46
CA CYS A 15 -20.21 5.80 -11.80
C CYS A 15 -20.71 5.78 -10.35
N SER A 16 -19.89 5.25 -9.45
CA SER A 16 -19.80 5.55 -8.01
C SER A 16 -18.99 4.41 -7.38
N GLY A 17 -17.98 4.74 -6.58
CA GLY A 17 -17.01 3.78 -6.07
C GLY A 17 -17.68 2.60 -5.36
N ILE A 18 -17.51 1.40 -5.89
CA ILE A 18 -17.91 0.14 -5.24
C ILE A 18 -16.87 -0.93 -5.57
N HIS A 19 -16.32 -1.50 -4.50
CA HIS A 19 -15.80 -2.86 -4.31
C HIS A 19 -15.71 -3.77 -5.54
N ALA A 20 -14.50 -4.31 -5.78
CA ALA A 20 -14.27 -5.36 -6.75
C ALA A 20 -15.13 -6.59 -6.44
N GLN A 21 -16.05 -6.94 -7.34
CA GLN A 21 -16.91 -8.12 -7.23
C GLN A 21 -16.22 -9.33 -7.87
N GLU A 22 -16.15 -10.45 -7.15
CA GLU A 22 -15.75 -11.74 -7.74
C GLU A 22 -16.99 -12.44 -8.32
N ILE A 23 -17.06 -12.56 -9.65
CA ILE A 23 -18.16 -13.23 -10.35
C ILE A 23 -17.79 -14.72 -10.53
N GLN A 24 -18.41 -15.60 -9.76
CA GLN A 24 -18.34 -17.05 -10.04
C GLN A 24 -19.31 -17.44 -11.16
N LEU A 25 -18.77 -17.91 -12.27
CA LEU A 25 -19.54 -18.48 -13.37
C LEU A 25 -19.91 -19.94 -13.04
N GLY A 26 -21.20 -20.23 -12.96
CA GLY A 26 -21.70 -21.60 -12.81
C GLY A 26 -21.50 -22.45 -14.09
N SER A 27 -21.38 -23.77 -13.94
CA SER A 27 -21.24 -24.71 -15.06
C SER A 27 -22.50 -24.78 -15.92
N VAL A 28 -22.35 -24.67 -17.24
CA VAL A 28 -23.43 -24.77 -18.23
C VAL A 28 -23.72 -26.23 -18.58
N SER A 29 -24.99 -26.66 -18.50
CA SER A 29 -25.46 -27.91 -19.09
C SER A 29 -26.63 -27.64 -20.05
N GLY A 30 -26.39 -27.72 -21.36
CA GLY A 30 -27.43 -27.74 -22.40
C GLY A 30 -27.16 -26.80 -23.60
N PRO A 31 -27.65 -27.14 -24.81
CA PRO A 31 -27.37 -26.41 -26.06
C PRO A 31 -28.08 -25.06 -26.22
N THR A 32 -28.90 -24.64 -25.24
CA THR A 32 -29.63 -23.36 -25.23
C THR A 32 -29.59 -22.64 -23.88
N GLY A 33 -28.66 -23.00 -22.99
CA GLY A 33 -28.62 -22.46 -21.62
C GLY A 33 -28.28 -20.96 -21.59
N SER A 34 -29.21 -20.13 -21.13
CA SER A 34 -28.89 -18.75 -20.75
C SER A 34 -28.00 -18.75 -19.52
N LEU A 35 -26.90 -18.00 -19.57
CA LEU A 35 -26.04 -17.74 -18.41
C LEU A 35 -26.85 -16.90 -17.42
N LYS A 36 -27.40 -17.52 -16.38
CA LYS A 36 -27.79 -16.81 -15.17
C LYS A 36 -26.53 -16.59 -14.35
N ALA A 37 -25.93 -15.41 -14.49
CA ALA A 37 -25.03 -14.90 -13.47
C ALA A 37 -25.85 -14.74 -12.18
N VAL A 38 -25.61 -15.62 -11.21
CA VAL A 38 -26.12 -15.42 -9.85
C VAL A 38 -25.06 -14.61 -9.14
N ALA A 39 -25.17 -13.29 -9.22
CA ALA A 39 -24.42 -12.42 -8.33
C ALA A 39 -24.93 -12.69 -6.90
N ARG A 40 -24.18 -13.49 -6.14
CA ARG A 40 -24.31 -13.48 -4.69
C ARG A 40 -23.55 -12.26 -4.19
N SER A 41 -24.12 -11.07 -4.34
CA SER A 41 -23.79 -10.02 -3.38
C SER A 41 -24.37 -10.52 -2.07
N GLU A 42 -23.55 -10.95 -1.11
CA GLU A 42 -24.01 -10.81 0.27
C GLU A 42 -24.08 -9.30 0.48
N PRO A 43 -25.29 -8.71 0.56
CA PRO A 43 -25.39 -7.32 0.95
C PRO A 43 -25.20 -7.37 2.46
N PHE A 44 -23.96 -7.48 2.92
CA PHE A 44 -23.63 -6.95 4.25
C PHE A 44 -23.72 -5.44 4.09
N CYS A 45 -24.99 -5.01 4.14
CA CYS A 45 -25.49 -3.68 3.86
C CYS A 45 -25.07 -2.76 5.00
N CYS A 46 -24.87 -1.50 4.64
CA CYS A 46 -24.37 -0.33 5.36
C CYS A 46 -25.10 0.04 6.67
N LEU A 47 -25.82 -0.90 7.27
CA LEU A 47 -26.63 -0.70 8.44
C LEU A 47 -25.78 -0.47 9.70
N LEU A 48 -24.67 -1.20 9.79
CA LEU A 48 -23.71 -1.14 10.88
C LEU A 48 -22.33 -0.91 10.29
N ASP A 49 -21.60 0.03 10.85
CA ASP A 49 -20.23 0.39 10.51
C ASP A 49 -19.42 0.43 11.82
N LEU A 50 -18.26 -0.22 11.83
CA LEU A 50 -17.44 -0.45 13.01
C LEU A 50 -16.00 -0.03 12.76
N ASP A 51 -15.62 1.16 13.23
CA ASP A 51 -14.25 1.66 13.08
C ASP A 51 -13.45 1.58 14.37
N VAL A 52 -12.13 1.43 14.24
CA VAL A 52 -11.15 1.57 15.34
C VAL A 52 -10.21 2.72 15.01
N ASP A 53 -9.80 3.51 16.00
CA ASP A 53 -8.87 4.62 15.78
C ASP A 53 -7.51 4.10 15.26
N SER A 54 -7.02 4.69 14.16
CA SER A 54 -5.88 4.19 13.38
C SER A 54 -4.54 4.45 14.02
N ASP A 55 -4.37 5.59 14.68
CA ASP A 55 -3.04 6.06 15.04
C ASP A 55 -2.71 5.78 16.52
N ASN A 56 -3.72 5.56 17.38
CA ASN A 56 -3.56 5.22 18.81
C ASN A 56 -2.61 6.20 19.55
N ASP A 57 -2.39 7.38 18.98
CA ASP A 57 -1.43 8.40 19.41
C ASP A 57 -2.09 9.76 19.72
N ASN A 58 -3.36 9.93 19.33
CA ASN A 58 -4.16 11.12 19.55
C ASN A 58 -5.00 11.08 20.85
N GLY A 59 -4.96 9.98 21.60
CA GLY A 59 -5.58 9.82 22.92
C GLY A 59 -7.03 9.34 22.87
N PHE A 60 -7.99 10.27 22.92
CA PHE A 60 -9.44 9.98 22.98
C PHE A 60 -10.19 10.40 21.71
N SER A 61 -9.48 10.75 20.64
CA SER A 61 -10.14 11.12 19.40
C SER A 61 -10.87 9.92 18.81
N LEU A 62 -12.00 10.19 18.16
CA LEU A 62 -12.74 9.16 17.45
C LEU A 62 -12.07 8.90 16.09
N PRO A 63 -12.28 7.71 15.49
CA PRO A 63 -11.85 7.42 14.13
C PRO A 63 -12.38 8.46 13.14
N ASP A 64 -11.57 8.80 12.14
CA ASP A 64 -11.86 9.86 11.17
C ASP A 64 -13.01 9.48 10.21
N GLY A 65 -13.25 8.18 10.01
CA GLY A 65 -14.29 7.68 9.10
C GLY A 65 -14.01 8.06 7.65
N SER A 66 -12.73 8.10 7.27
CA SER A 66 -12.31 8.47 5.92
C SER A 66 -12.50 7.31 4.94
N GLU A 67 -12.67 7.61 3.65
CA GLU A 67 -12.75 6.58 2.59
C GLU A 67 -11.52 5.65 2.59
N TRP A 68 -10.35 6.15 3.01
CA TRP A 68 -9.14 5.33 3.12
C TRP A 68 -9.22 4.36 4.29
N GLU A 69 -9.77 4.78 5.44
CA GLU A 69 -9.96 3.89 6.60
C GLU A 69 -10.89 2.74 6.21
N GLU A 70 -12.07 3.06 5.67
CA GLU A 70 -13.02 2.08 5.14
C GLU A 70 -12.34 1.12 4.15
N HIS A 71 -11.57 1.65 3.20
CA HIS A 71 -10.89 0.84 2.19
C HIS A 71 -9.91 -0.16 2.78
N ILE A 72 -9.26 0.14 3.92
CA ILE A 72 -8.23 -0.73 4.51
C ILE A 72 -8.76 -1.67 5.59
N GLU A 73 -9.99 -1.53 6.07
CA GLU A 73 -10.47 -2.29 7.21
C GLU A 73 -10.60 -3.79 6.96
N ASP A 74 -10.95 -4.19 5.74
CA ASP A 74 -11.03 -5.61 5.35
C ASP A 74 -10.04 -5.99 4.22
N HIS A 75 -9.16 -5.06 3.84
CA HIS A 75 -8.24 -5.32 2.74
C HIS A 75 -7.15 -6.33 3.14
N LYS A 76 -6.90 -7.34 2.30
CA LYS A 76 -5.92 -8.40 2.58
C LYS A 76 -4.49 -7.88 2.83
N PHE A 77 -4.12 -6.75 2.23
CA PHE A 77 -2.81 -6.11 2.49
C PHE A 77 -2.76 -5.26 3.76
N SER A 78 -3.90 -4.75 4.24
CA SER A 78 -3.92 -3.97 5.48
C SER A 78 -3.48 -4.83 6.66
N ILE A 79 -2.61 -4.30 7.52
CA ILE A 79 -2.25 -4.99 8.79
C ILE A 79 -3.36 -4.84 9.84
N GLY A 80 -4.38 -4.03 9.56
CA GLY A 80 -5.39 -3.62 10.53
C GLY A 80 -4.85 -2.60 11.54
N LYS A 81 -5.65 -2.37 12.57
CA LYS A 81 -5.39 -1.34 13.57
C LYS A 81 -4.54 -1.92 14.70
N LEU A 82 -3.44 -1.25 15.07
CA LEU A 82 -2.50 -1.79 16.07
C LEU A 82 -2.97 -1.49 17.49
N LEU A 83 -3.23 -2.55 18.27
CA LEU A 83 -3.61 -2.43 19.67
C LEU A 83 -2.40 -2.73 20.56
N VAL A 84 -1.81 -1.68 21.12
CA VAL A 84 -0.57 -1.81 21.92
C VAL A 84 -0.89 -2.28 23.34
N THR A 85 -0.29 -3.38 23.77
CA THR A 85 -0.46 -3.89 25.14
C THR A 85 0.14 -2.93 26.15
N GLY A 86 -0.57 -2.66 27.24
CA GLY A 86 -0.13 -1.71 28.25
C GLY A 86 -0.20 -0.25 27.80
N ALA A 87 -0.93 0.06 26.72
CA ALA A 87 -1.22 1.44 26.33
C ALA A 87 -1.83 2.22 27.51
N PRO A 88 -1.47 3.51 27.68
CA PRO A 88 -1.96 4.32 28.79
C PRO A 88 -3.48 4.52 28.75
N GLN A 89 -4.05 4.54 27.55
CA GLN A 89 -5.49 4.63 27.31
C GLN A 89 -5.97 3.39 26.54
N ARG A 90 -7.27 3.11 26.65
CA ARG A 90 -7.95 2.14 25.77
C ARG A 90 -8.18 2.82 24.42
N THR A 91 -8.16 2.03 23.35
CA THR A 91 -8.39 2.54 22.00
C THR A 91 -9.91 2.62 21.76
N PRO A 92 -10.47 3.76 21.32
CA PRO A 92 -11.88 3.86 21.02
C PRO A 92 -12.24 3.04 19.78
N VAL A 93 -13.41 2.42 19.82
CA VAL A 93 -14.05 1.75 18.70
C VAL A 93 -15.43 2.37 18.55
N VAL A 94 -15.74 2.87 17.36
CA VAL A 94 -17.00 3.55 17.08
C VAL A 94 -17.91 2.62 16.31
N LEU A 95 -19.14 2.52 16.78
CA LEU A 95 -20.22 1.81 16.13
C LEU A 95 -21.16 2.85 15.54
N ARG A 96 -21.26 2.94 14.22
CA ARG A 96 -22.21 3.82 13.52
C ARG A 96 -23.38 3.02 12.99
N LEU A 97 -24.58 3.60 13.07
CA LEU A 97 -25.79 2.98 12.53
C LEU A 97 -26.43 3.86 11.46
N ASN A 98 -26.75 3.26 10.31
CA ASN A 98 -27.59 3.91 9.31
C ASN A 98 -29.07 3.77 9.68
N LEU A 99 -29.56 4.69 10.53
CA LEU A 99 -30.97 4.71 10.96
C LEU A 99 -31.98 4.86 9.82
N ALA A 100 -31.58 5.31 8.62
CA ALA A 100 -32.49 5.41 7.48
C ALA A 100 -32.88 4.04 6.90
N GLU A 101 -32.04 3.02 7.11
CA GLU A 101 -32.29 1.63 6.69
C GLU A 101 -33.04 0.82 7.76
N LEU A 102 -33.07 1.31 9.00
CA LEU A 102 -33.90 0.76 10.07
C LEU A 102 -35.30 1.33 9.95
N ASP A 103 -36.32 0.49 9.87
CA ASP A 103 -37.72 0.90 10.04
C ASP A 103 -37.99 1.19 11.53
N VAL A 104 -37.42 2.29 12.02
CA VAL A 104 -37.53 2.74 13.42
C VAL A 104 -38.85 3.43 13.73
N GLY A 105 -39.74 3.60 12.74
CA GLY A 105 -41.03 4.27 12.91
C GLY A 105 -40.91 5.70 13.46
N GLN A 106 -41.96 6.19 14.11
CA GLN A 106 -41.96 7.52 14.75
C GLN A 106 -41.29 7.55 16.13
N ASP A 107 -41.05 6.38 16.73
CA ASP A 107 -40.46 6.24 18.07
C ASP A 107 -39.13 5.51 17.98
N ALA A 108 -38.09 6.27 17.59
CA ALA A 108 -36.75 5.75 17.44
C ALA A 108 -36.19 5.19 18.75
N GLU A 109 -36.51 5.79 19.91
CA GLU A 109 -36.02 5.30 21.20
C GLU A 109 -36.60 3.92 21.54
N ALA A 110 -37.90 3.71 21.34
CA ALA A 110 -38.53 2.41 21.56
C ALA A 110 -38.04 1.34 20.57
N ALA A 111 -37.70 1.72 19.34
CA ALA A 111 -37.09 0.84 18.37
C ALA A 111 -35.66 0.43 18.78
N LEU A 112 -34.82 1.41 19.16
CA LEU A 112 -33.44 1.18 19.59
C LEU A 112 -33.36 0.33 20.88
N ALA A 113 -34.31 0.48 21.80
CA ALA A 113 -34.41 -0.35 23.02
C ALA A 113 -34.55 -1.86 22.73
N LYS A 114 -35.00 -2.24 21.52
CA LYS A 114 -35.12 -3.63 21.07
C LYS A 114 -33.86 -4.13 20.36
N LEU A 115 -32.95 -3.24 19.97
CA LEU A 115 -31.72 -3.63 19.28
C LEU A 115 -30.67 -4.13 20.26
N ARG A 116 -29.91 -5.12 19.82
CA ARG A 116 -28.81 -5.74 20.55
C ARG A 116 -27.59 -5.76 19.64
N VAL A 117 -26.42 -5.53 20.22
CA VAL A 117 -25.13 -5.69 19.54
C VAL A 117 -24.34 -6.79 20.22
N ARG A 118 -23.86 -7.75 19.43
CA ARG A 118 -22.93 -8.79 19.88
C ARG A 118 -21.56 -8.51 19.29
N PHE A 119 -20.51 -8.61 20.10
CA PHE A 119 -19.13 -8.51 19.66
C PHE A 119 -18.45 -9.86 19.72
N ASP A 120 -17.83 -10.28 18.62
CA ASP A 120 -17.11 -11.53 18.48
C ASP A 120 -15.69 -11.27 17.98
N VAL A 121 -14.75 -12.14 18.37
CA VAL A 121 -13.38 -12.12 17.82
C VAL A 121 -13.20 -13.27 16.85
N VAL A 122 -12.66 -12.99 15.68
CA VAL A 122 -12.36 -13.97 14.63
C VAL A 122 -10.85 -14.16 14.54
N ASP A 123 -10.41 -15.42 14.43
CA ASP A 123 -9.01 -15.84 14.28
C ASP A 123 -8.04 -15.35 15.37
N SER A 124 -8.52 -15.28 16.62
CA SER A 124 -7.79 -14.69 17.74
C SER A 124 -6.49 -15.43 18.11
N GLN A 125 -5.34 -14.80 17.88
CA GLN A 125 -4.02 -15.25 18.35
C GLN A 125 -3.41 -14.37 19.47
N GLY A 126 -4.13 -13.33 19.88
CA GLY A 126 -3.85 -12.47 21.04
C GLY A 126 -5.06 -12.44 22.00
N GLU A 127 -5.04 -11.56 22.99
CA GLU A 127 -6.20 -11.30 23.86
C GLU A 127 -6.53 -9.81 23.88
N ILE A 128 -7.79 -9.49 23.60
CA ILE A 128 -8.37 -8.17 23.79
C ILE A 128 -9.51 -8.19 24.81
N ARG A 129 -9.83 -7.03 25.37
CA ARG A 129 -11.02 -6.80 26.20
C ARG A 129 -11.77 -5.58 25.69
N LEU A 130 -13.09 -5.63 25.79
CA LEU A 130 -13.98 -4.54 25.45
C LEU A 130 -14.56 -3.91 26.71
N TRP A 131 -14.81 -2.61 26.66
CA TRP A 131 -15.29 -1.80 27.77
C TRP A 131 -16.29 -0.76 27.29
N ASP A 132 -17.28 -0.42 28.11
CA ASP A 132 -18.27 0.63 27.82
C ASP A 132 -17.77 2.05 28.17
N GLY A 133 -16.51 2.18 28.59
CA GLY A 133 -15.90 3.44 28.96
C GLY A 133 -14.37 3.46 28.81
N PRO A 134 -13.78 4.67 28.71
CA PRO A 134 -12.33 4.81 28.60
C PRO A 134 -11.64 4.32 29.87
N ARG A 135 -10.32 4.12 29.81
CA ARG A 135 -9.55 3.93 31.04
C ARG A 135 -9.58 5.24 31.83
N GLY A 136 -9.82 5.15 33.14
CA GLY A 136 -9.97 6.33 33.99
C GLY A 136 -8.76 7.26 33.90
N LEU A 137 -9.01 8.57 33.81
CA LEU A 137 -8.00 9.63 33.95
C LEU A 137 -7.47 9.64 35.39
N ALA A 138 -6.55 8.73 35.68
CA ALA A 138 -5.49 8.73 36.71
C ALA A 138 -5.67 9.26 38.16
N ASP A 139 -6.82 9.78 38.62
CA ASP A 139 -6.92 10.30 40.00
C ASP A 139 -7.83 9.50 40.94
N SER A 140 -8.74 8.65 40.45
CA SER A 140 -9.71 7.94 41.32
C SER A 140 -9.37 6.48 41.65
N GLY A 141 -8.39 5.87 40.99
CA GLY A 141 -8.06 4.44 41.19
C GLY A 141 -9.17 3.44 40.81
N GLU A 142 -10.33 3.91 40.36
CA GLU A 142 -11.41 3.07 39.85
C GLU A 142 -11.23 2.83 38.34
N GLU A 143 -11.34 1.58 37.91
CA GLU A 143 -11.49 1.26 36.49
C GLU A 143 -12.77 1.92 35.97
N ALA A 144 -12.65 3.05 35.27
CA ALA A 144 -13.79 3.62 34.57
C ALA A 144 -14.30 2.62 33.52
N GLY A 145 -15.63 2.46 33.45
CA GLY A 145 -16.32 1.57 32.53
C GLY A 145 -16.43 0.10 32.99
N LYS A 146 -17.53 -0.54 32.63
CA LYS A 146 -17.79 -1.97 32.81
C LYS A 146 -17.25 -2.75 31.63
N ARG A 147 -16.71 -3.93 31.92
CA ARG A 147 -16.25 -4.87 30.91
C ARG A 147 -17.43 -5.41 30.10
N ILE A 148 -17.33 -5.29 28.78
CA ILE A 148 -18.20 -5.92 27.80
C ILE A 148 -17.71 -7.36 27.57
N ARG A 149 -18.60 -8.35 27.70
CA ARG A 149 -18.28 -9.75 27.43
C ARG A 149 -18.45 -10.06 25.95
N LEU A 150 -17.40 -10.60 25.33
CA LEU A 150 -17.48 -11.11 23.95
C LEU A 150 -18.50 -12.25 23.85
N GLY A 151 -19.25 -12.30 22.76
CA GLY A 151 -20.33 -13.25 22.51
C GLY A 151 -21.67 -12.90 23.18
N GLU A 152 -21.70 -11.94 24.10
CA GLU A 152 -22.94 -11.47 24.74
C GLU A 152 -23.64 -10.42 23.86
N ALA A 153 -24.95 -10.58 23.67
CA ALA A 153 -25.78 -9.61 22.97
C ALA A 153 -26.23 -8.50 23.93
N ILE A 154 -25.69 -7.29 23.75
CA ILE A 154 -25.86 -6.17 24.67
C ILE A 154 -26.90 -5.20 24.10
N PRO A 155 -27.88 -4.74 24.91
CA PRO A 155 -28.78 -3.67 24.50
C PRO A 155 -28.04 -2.42 24.05
N LEU A 156 -28.43 -1.88 22.90
CA LEU A 156 -27.75 -0.73 22.29
C LEU A 156 -27.79 0.52 23.19
N ASP A 157 -28.87 0.71 23.95
CA ASP A 157 -28.99 1.78 24.96
C ASP A 157 -27.96 1.64 26.09
N LYS A 158 -27.53 0.42 26.41
CA LYS A 158 -26.50 0.15 27.43
C LYS A 158 -25.08 0.43 26.94
N LEU A 159 -24.88 0.53 25.63
CA LEU A 159 -23.61 0.96 25.03
C LEU A 159 -23.49 2.49 24.96
N GLY A 160 -24.48 3.23 25.47
CA GLY A 160 -24.48 4.70 25.41
C GLY A 160 -24.66 5.25 24.00
N PHE A 161 -25.42 4.57 23.15
CA PHE A 161 -25.69 5.01 21.79
C PHE A 161 -26.39 6.38 21.77
N ASP A 162 -25.77 7.35 21.08
CA ASP A 162 -26.27 8.70 20.90
C ASP A 162 -27.10 8.75 19.61
N VAL A 163 -28.43 8.84 19.73
CA VAL A 163 -29.37 8.87 18.59
C VAL A 163 -29.10 10.06 17.67
N SER A 164 -28.68 11.20 18.22
CA SER A 164 -28.46 12.41 17.43
C SER A 164 -27.23 12.30 16.53
N LYS A 165 -26.18 11.64 17.04
CA LYS A 165 -24.93 11.39 16.31
C LYS A 165 -24.93 10.07 15.55
N LYS A 166 -25.87 9.18 15.88
CA LYS A 166 -25.99 7.81 15.37
C LYS A 166 -24.77 6.94 15.68
N ILE A 167 -24.11 7.18 16.81
CA ILE A 167 -22.90 6.48 17.21
C ILE A 167 -23.00 5.91 18.63
N ALA A 168 -22.36 4.77 18.87
CA ALA A 168 -21.92 4.34 20.19
C ALA A 168 -20.40 4.23 20.19
N THR A 169 -19.77 4.48 21.34
CA THR A 169 -18.32 4.30 21.50
C THR A 169 -18.07 3.24 22.55
N ILE A 170 -17.38 2.18 22.14
CA ILE A 170 -16.79 1.21 23.06
C ILE A 170 -15.28 1.39 23.08
N TRP A 171 -14.61 0.69 23.98
CA TRP A 171 -13.18 0.84 24.18
C TRP A 171 -12.52 -0.52 24.18
N VAL A 172 -11.47 -0.69 23.38
CA VAL A 172 -10.71 -1.93 23.28
C VAL A 172 -9.36 -1.80 23.99
N GLU A 173 -8.99 -2.87 24.69
CA GLU A 173 -7.71 -3.01 25.38
C GLU A 173 -7.00 -4.26 24.89
N ALA A 174 -5.75 -4.14 24.44
CA ALA A 174 -4.88 -5.30 24.23
C ALA A 174 -4.29 -5.77 25.56
N VAL A 175 -4.60 -7.02 25.91
CA VAL A 175 -4.15 -7.67 27.16
C VAL A 175 -2.92 -8.51 26.89
N LYS A 176 -2.97 -9.31 25.82
CA LYS A 176 -1.87 -10.21 25.43
C LYS A 176 -1.54 -9.99 23.96
N PRO A 177 -0.26 -9.73 23.62
CA PRO A 177 0.12 -9.55 22.24
C PRO A 177 0.12 -10.89 21.51
N VAL A 178 0.02 -10.85 20.19
CA VAL A 178 0.23 -12.05 19.37
C VAL A 178 1.68 -12.53 19.52
N PRO A 179 1.93 -13.83 19.81
CA PRO A 179 3.28 -14.36 19.88
C PRO A 179 3.95 -14.38 18.50
N GLY A 180 5.29 -14.31 18.44
CA GLY A 180 6.01 -14.40 17.17
C GLY A 180 6.01 -13.12 16.33
N LEU A 181 5.67 -11.96 16.90
CA LEU A 181 5.71 -10.68 16.16
C LEU A 181 6.83 -9.74 16.63
N ALA A 182 7.80 -10.23 17.42
CA ALA A 182 8.80 -9.38 18.07
C ALA A 182 9.81 -8.80 17.05
N THR A 183 10.22 -9.60 16.08
CA THR A 183 11.19 -9.25 15.04
C THR A 183 10.66 -9.56 13.64
N LYS A 184 11.34 -9.05 12.61
CA LYS A 184 11.02 -9.40 11.21
C LYS A 184 11.14 -10.90 10.96
N THR A 185 12.19 -11.53 11.50
CA THR A 185 12.43 -12.97 11.35
C THR A 185 11.26 -13.77 11.91
N ASP A 186 10.78 -13.41 13.10
CA ASP A 186 9.61 -14.08 13.69
C ASP A 186 8.38 -13.95 12.76
N VAL A 187 8.14 -12.75 12.20
CA VAL A 187 7.03 -12.49 11.28
C VAL A 187 7.18 -13.25 9.95
N ASP A 188 8.40 -13.41 9.44
CA ASP A 188 8.65 -14.21 8.24
C ASP A 188 8.36 -15.71 8.49
N GLU A 189 8.64 -16.20 9.71
CA GLU A 189 8.44 -17.60 10.11
C GLU A 189 6.98 -17.92 10.46
N THR A 190 6.29 -17.03 11.17
CA THR A 190 4.92 -17.26 11.65
C THR A 190 3.86 -16.69 10.72
N GLY A 191 4.23 -15.76 9.83
CA GLY A 191 3.29 -14.93 9.09
C GLY A 191 2.60 -13.88 9.97
N ARG A 192 1.79 -13.04 9.32
CA ARG A 192 0.91 -12.08 10.00
C ARG A 192 -0.49 -12.72 10.18
N PRO A 193 -1.05 -12.77 11.40
CA PRO A 193 -2.42 -13.25 11.57
C PRO A 193 -3.44 -12.27 10.99
N ASN A 194 -4.61 -12.77 10.64
CA ASN A 194 -5.70 -11.98 10.07
C ASN A 194 -6.86 -11.92 11.08
N MET A 195 -6.73 -11.07 12.10
CA MET A 195 -7.67 -10.99 13.23
C MET A 195 -8.73 -9.91 13.02
N PHE A 196 -9.98 -10.21 13.37
CA PHE A 196 -11.10 -9.26 13.24
C PHE A 196 -11.95 -9.17 14.50
N LEU A 197 -12.38 -7.96 14.81
CA LEU A 197 -13.44 -7.70 15.79
C LEU A 197 -14.71 -7.52 14.98
N ARG A 198 -15.67 -8.42 15.17
CA ARG A 198 -16.95 -8.41 14.46
C ARG A 198 -18.03 -7.87 15.39
N ALA A 199 -18.80 -6.89 14.92
CA ALA A 199 -20.03 -6.47 15.55
C ALA A 199 -21.22 -7.03 14.76
N THR A 200 -22.20 -7.59 15.45
CA THR A 200 -23.45 -8.10 14.86
C THR A 200 -24.62 -7.39 15.51
N LEU A 201 -25.43 -6.70 14.70
CA LEU A 201 -26.67 -6.06 15.13
C LEU A 201 -27.82 -7.05 14.98
N SER A 202 -28.63 -7.20 16.03
CA SER A 202 -29.81 -8.06 16.01
C SER A 202 -31.00 -7.45 16.75
N GLU A 203 -32.20 -7.89 16.43
CA GLU A 203 -33.40 -7.61 17.25
C GLU A 203 -33.36 -8.41 18.57
N ALA A 204 -34.20 -8.04 19.55
CA ALA A 204 -34.33 -8.77 20.82
C ALA A 204 -34.76 -10.24 20.65
N GLY A 205 -35.39 -10.58 19.52
CA GLY A 205 -35.72 -11.96 19.15
C GLY A 205 -34.56 -12.76 18.53
N GLY A 206 -33.36 -12.17 18.41
CA GLY A 206 -32.16 -12.81 17.87
C GLY A 206 -32.03 -12.78 16.34
N LYS A 207 -32.97 -12.13 15.63
CA LYS A 207 -32.87 -11.92 14.18
C LYS A 207 -31.72 -10.96 13.88
N GLU A 208 -30.68 -11.46 13.20
CA GLU A 208 -29.57 -10.63 12.72
C GLU A 208 -30.07 -9.66 11.65
N LEU A 209 -29.75 -8.38 11.82
CA LEU A 209 -30.12 -7.28 10.92
C LEU A 209 -28.95 -6.87 10.03
N GLY A 210 -27.74 -7.00 10.52
CA GLY A 210 -26.51 -6.63 9.84
C GLY A 210 -25.31 -6.87 10.73
N GLY A 211 -24.12 -6.71 10.17
CA GLY A 211 -22.89 -6.86 10.91
C GLY A 211 -21.74 -6.26 10.14
N ASP A 212 -20.70 -5.90 10.87
CA ASP A 212 -19.47 -5.36 10.30
C ASP A 212 -18.27 -5.88 11.07
N ARG A 213 -17.08 -5.76 10.49
CA ARG A 213 -15.84 -6.23 11.10
C ARG A 213 -14.68 -5.29 10.80
N VAL A 214 -13.87 -5.11 11.83
CA VAL A 214 -12.65 -4.32 11.75
C VAL A 214 -11.43 -5.17 12.04
N LYS A 215 -10.43 -5.08 11.17
CA LYS A 215 -9.17 -5.78 11.35
C LYS A 215 -8.32 -5.11 12.43
N TYR A 216 -7.78 -5.91 13.33
CA TYR A 216 -6.93 -5.42 14.42
C TYR A 216 -5.73 -6.34 14.67
N LEU A 217 -4.71 -5.83 15.36
CA LEU A 217 -3.53 -6.62 15.72
C LEU A 217 -3.00 -6.24 17.12
N PRO A 218 -3.17 -7.11 18.14
CA PRO A 218 -2.58 -6.89 19.46
C PRO A 218 -1.06 -7.07 19.42
N VAL A 219 -0.32 -6.04 19.78
CA VAL A 219 1.15 -5.99 19.67
C VAL A 219 1.80 -5.50 20.96
N ALA A 220 3.00 -5.99 21.26
CA ALA A 220 3.78 -5.43 22.36
C ALA A 220 4.51 -4.15 21.91
N PRO A 221 4.75 -3.18 22.83
CA PRO A 221 5.53 -1.98 22.51
C PRO A 221 6.89 -2.32 21.91
N GLY A 222 7.31 -1.59 20.88
CA GLY A 222 8.64 -1.73 20.28
C GLY A 222 8.88 -3.03 19.48
N THR A 223 7.85 -3.82 19.21
CA THR A 223 7.90 -4.99 18.31
C THR A 223 7.91 -4.57 16.83
N PHE A 224 7.86 -5.54 15.91
CA PHE A 224 8.03 -5.29 14.48
C PHE A 224 6.97 -4.35 13.89
N PHE A 225 5.68 -4.65 14.05
CA PHE A 225 4.61 -3.86 13.42
C PHE A 225 4.51 -2.41 13.93
N PRO A 226 4.61 -2.12 15.25
CA PRO A 226 4.72 -0.73 15.73
C PRO A 226 5.86 0.05 15.07
N LYS A 227 7.00 -0.59 14.83
CA LYS A 227 8.12 0.03 14.11
C LYS A 227 7.83 0.19 12.62
N LEU A 228 7.17 -0.78 12.01
CA LEU A 228 6.81 -0.76 10.59
C LEU A 228 5.92 0.44 10.26
N VAL A 229 4.85 0.66 11.03
CA VAL A 229 3.87 1.71 10.73
C VAL A 229 4.28 3.10 11.20
N SER A 230 5.20 3.21 12.16
CA SER A 230 5.64 4.50 12.67
C SER A 230 6.09 5.44 11.53
N ALA A 231 5.51 6.64 11.47
CA ALA A 231 5.85 7.65 10.47
C ALA A 231 7.34 7.99 10.48
N ARG A 232 7.99 7.90 11.65
CA ARG A 232 9.43 8.15 11.82
C ARG A 232 10.32 7.15 11.09
N ILE A 233 9.79 6.01 10.68
CA ILE A 233 10.58 4.92 10.11
C ILE A 233 10.13 4.58 8.68
N ARG A 234 9.67 5.58 7.91
CA ARG A 234 9.41 5.41 6.48
C ARG A 234 10.56 4.75 5.68
N PRO A 235 11.85 5.05 5.92
CA PRO A 235 12.96 4.33 5.28
C PRO A 235 12.92 2.82 5.52
N PHE A 236 12.38 2.35 6.64
CA PHE A 236 12.21 0.93 6.92
C PHE A 236 11.18 0.28 5.99
N ARG A 237 10.04 0.94 5.72
CA ARG A 237 9.08 0.46 4.71
C ARG A 237 9.65 0.50 3.30
N ASN A 238 10.35 1.58 2.94
CA ASN A 238 11.02 1.73 1.65
C ASN A 238 12.10 0.64 1.42
N SER A 239 12.75 0.17 2.48
CA SER A 239 13.72 -0.93 2.41
C SER A 239 13.05 -2.26 2.03
N PHE A 240 11.81 -2.50 2.45
CA PHE A 240 11.04 -3.69 2.06
C PHE A 240 10.60 -3.63 0.61
N ALA A 241 10.10 -2.50 0.13
CA ALA A 241 9.78 -2.33 -1.29
C ALA A 241 11.02 -2.56 -2.18
N ALA A 242 12.18 -2.06 -1.76
CA ALA A 242 13.44 -2.31 -2.45
C ALA A 242 13.88 -3.79 -2.38
N THR A 243 13.57 -4.50 -1.31
CA THR A 243 13.84 -5.93 -1.18
C THR A 243 12.90 -6.75 -2.06
N LEU A 244 11.59 -6.44 -2.05
CA LEU A 244 10.56 -7.14 -2.82
C LEU A 244 10.78 -7.04 -4.33
N VAL A 245 11.17 -5.86 -4.84
CA VAL A 245 11.49 -5.71 -6.27
C VAL A 245 12.74 -6.51 -6.64
N ASN A 246 13.69 -6.72 -5.73
CA ASN A 246 14.91 -7.51 -5.96
C ASN A 246 14.71 -9.01 -5.76
N ALA A 247 13.80 -9.41 -4.87
CA ALA A 247 13.45 -10.80 -4.57
C ALA A 247 12.68 -11.49 -5.71
N ALA A 248 12.26 -10.74 -6.73
CA ALA A 248 11.52 -11.16 -7.92
C ALA A 248 12.16 -12.27 -8.78
N GLY A 249 13.16 -13.02 -8.33
CA GLY A 249 13.57 -14.24 -9.03
C GLY A 249 14.20 -15.28 -8.12
N GLY A 250 13.97 -16.55 -8.41
CA GLY A 250 14.72 -17.64 -7.79
C GLY A 250 16.24 -17.43 -7.96
N LEU A 251 17.02 -18.00 -7.05
CA LEU A 251 18.49 -18.01 -7.11
C LEU A 251 19.02 -18.76 -8.35
N ASP A 252 18.13 -19.45 -9.05
CA ASP A 252 18.46 -20.56 -9.93
C ASP A 252 18.45 -20.16 -11.41
N GLY A 253 18.02 -18.93 -11.74
CA GLY A 253 18.14 -18.34 -13.09
C GLY A 253 17.28 -19.00 -14.18
N THR A 254 16.49 -20.02 -13.87
CA THR A 254 15.69 -20.76 -14.86
C THR A 254 14.22 -20.37 -14.76
N GLU A 255 13.78 -19.58 -15.75
CA GLU A 255 12.43 -19.55 -16.31
C GLU A 255 11.29 -19.02 -15.41
N GLN A 256 10.90 -17.75 -15.64
CA GLN A 256 9.52 -17.17 -15.74
C GLN A 256 9.65 -15.63 -15.83
N PRO A 257 8.67 -14.89 -16.38
CA PRO A 257 8.67 -13.42 -16.30
C PRO A 257 8.63 -12.98 -14.83
N PHE A 258 9.80 -12.54 -14.36
CA PHE A 258 10.10 -12.08 -13.01
C PHE A 258 9.37 -10.77 -12.69
N ALA A 259 8.10 -10.85 -12.29
CA ALA A 259 7.36 -9.72 -11.76
C ALA A 259 7.86 -9.38 -10.35
N PRO A 260 7.93 -8.08 -9.97
CA PRO A 260 8.13 -7.68 -8.59
C PRO A 260 7.20 -8.46 -7.64
N LEU A 261 7.66 -8.77 -6.43
CA LEU A 261 6.82 -9.44 -5.43
C LEU A 261 5.97 -8.42 -4.68
N GLU A 262 4.79 -8.83 -4.25
CA GLU A 262 3.95 -8.12 -3.27
C GLU A 262 4.04 -8.83 -1.91
N SER A 263 3.58 -8.18 -0.83
CA SER A 263 3.58 -8.77 0.50
C SER A 263 2.39 -8.30 1.32
N GLU A 264 1.44 -9.20 1.54
CA GLU A 264 0.32 -8.98 2.45
C GLU A 264 0.83 -8.70 3.86
N THR A 265 1.80 -9.50 4.34
CA THR A 265 2.45 -9.34 5.65
C THR A 265 3.03 -7.94 5.88
N LEU A 266 3.66 -7.34 4.87
CA LEU A 266 4.30 -6.01 4.98
C LEU A 266 3.35 -4.87 4.58
N GLY A 267 2.14 -5.18 4.11
CA GLY A 267 1.19 -4.21 3.58
C GLY A 267 1.65 -3.49 2.33
N LEU A 268 2.41 -4.17 1.46
CA LEU A 268 2.91 -3.60 0.21
C LEU A 268 2.29 -4.35 -0.97
N ARG A 269 1.39 -3.70 -1.70
CA ARG A 269 0.78 -4.24 -2.92
C ARG A 269 1.34 -3.53 -4.14
N LEU A 270 1.58 -4.28 -5.22
CA LEU A 270 1.91 -3.67 -6.51
C LEU A 270 0.68 -3.03 -7.12
N VAL A 271 0.84 -1.82 -7.65
CA VAL A 271 -0.18 -1.20 -8.49
C VAL A 271 -0.30 -2.03 -9.75
N THR A 272 -1.52 -2.46 -10.06
CA THR A 272 -1.78 -3.23 -11.28
C THR A 272 -1.75 -2.34 -12.51
N GLU A 273 -1.56 -2.94 -13.68
CA GLU A 273 -1.60 -2.17 -14.93
C GLU A 273 -2.95 -1.51 -15.16
N GLU A 274 -4.04 -2.21 -14.86
CA GLU A 274 -5.39 -1.67 -14.99
C GLU A 274 -5.61 -0.46 -14.07
N GLU A 275 -5.20 -0.55 -12.80
CA GLU A 275 -5.31 0.55 -11.85
C GLU A 275 -4.52 1.78 -12.30
N LEU A 276 -3.28 1.57 -12.77
CA LEU A 276 -2.48 2.67 -13.28
C LEU A 276 -3.11 3.25 -14.54
N HIS A 277 -3.60 2.41 -15.46
CA HIS A 277 -4.24 2.87 -16.68
C HIS A 277 -5.45 3.76 -16.37
N GLN A 278 -6.36 3.30 -15.50
CA GLN A 278 -7.52 4.07 -15.05
C GLN A 278 -7.10 5.40 -14.40
N ALA A 279 -6.09 5.38 -13.53
CA ALA A 279 -5.58 6.58 -12.89
C ALA A 279 -4.99 7.57 -13.90
N LEU A 280 -4.25 7.09 -14.91
CA LEU A 280 -3.68 7.92 -15.97
C LEU A 280 -4.75 8.50 -16.90
N VAL A 281 -5.82 7.74 -17.19
CA VAL A 281 -6.98 8.26 -17.94
C VAL A 281 -7.71 9.34 -17.14
N ALA A 282 -7.96 9.10 -15.85
CA ALA A 282 -8.58 10.09 -14.97
C ALA A 282 -7.73 11.36 -14.81
N ALA A 283 -6.42 11.24 -14.95
CA ALA A 283 -5.42 12.32 -14.94
C ALA A 283 -5.20 12.98 -16.33
N GLU A 284 -6.03 12.65 -17.33
CA GLU A 284 -6.00 13.28 -18.66
C GLU A 284 -4.63 13.23 -19.37
N PHE A 285 -3.77 12.25 -19.06
CA PHE A 285 -2.54 12.04 -19.84
C PHE A 285 -2.91 11.70 -21.29
N ASP A 286 -2.17 12.21 -22.28
CA ASP A 286 -2.37 11.76 -23.66
C ASP A 286 -1.94 10.30 -23.88
N GLU A 287 -2.41 9.71 -24.98
CA GLU A 287 -2.14 8.30 -25.30
C GLU A 287 -0.65 7.97 -25.39
N THR A 288 0.17 8.92 -25.88
CA THR A 288 1.62 8.69 -26.03
C THR A 288 2.31 8.62 -24.68
N HIS A 289 2.00 9.54 -23.77
CA HIS A 289 2.55 9.51 -22.41
C HIS A 289 2.04 8.29 -21.62
N ARG A 290 0.75 7.94 -21.72
CA ARG A 290 0.20 6.74 -21.06
C ARG A 290 0.91 5.48 -21.53
N ALA A 291 1.05 5.30 -22.85
CA ALA A 291 1.75 4.16 -23.43
C ALA A 291 3.21 4.08 -22.94
N TYR A 292 3.94 5.21 -22.94
CA TYR A 292 5.31 5.23 -22.42
C TYR A 292 5.38 4.83 -20.94
N ILE A 293 4.53 5.40 -20.08
CA ILE A 293 4.50 5.10 -18.65
C ILE A 293 4.22 3.61 -18.42
N GLN A 294 3.19 3.08 -19.07
CA GLN A 294 2.82 1.66 -18.96
C GLN A 294 3.94 0.75 -19.47
N ASP A 295 4.53 1.08 -20.63
CA ASP A 295 5.60 0.29 -21.22
C ASP A 295 6.87 0.23 -20.35
N VAL A 296 7.23 1.34 -19.70
CA VAL A 296 8.39 1.37 -18.81
C VAL A 296 8.09 0.67 -17.48
N LEU A 297 6.92 0.92 -16.87
CA LEU A 297 6.58 0.39 -15.55
C LEU A 297 6.27 -1.12 -15.59
N PHE A 298 5.60 -1.60 -16.64
CA PHE A 298 5.23 -3.02 -16.84
C PHE A 298 6.13 -3.74 -17.85
N TYR A 299 7.24 -3.10 -18.22
CA TYR A 299 8.33 -3.70 -18.98
C TYR A 299 7.96 -4.19 -20.37
N HIS A 300 6.99 -3.55 -21.02
CA HIS A 300 6.68 -3.82 -22.41
C HIS A 300 7.80 -3.24 -23.28
N THR A 301 8.80 -4.06 -23.56
CA THR A 301 9.91 -3.70 -24.44
C THR A 301 9.53 -3.92 -25.89
N ASN A 302 10.12 -3.14 -26.79
CA ASN A 302 9.98 -3.38 -28.22
C ASN A 302 10.34 -4.82 -28.60
N SER A 303 9.56 -5.38 -29.50
CA SER A 303 9.80 -6.70 -30.07
C SER A 303 9.55 -6.67 -31.58
N ILE A 304 9.90 -7.76 -32.27
CA ILE A 304 9.55 -7.92 -33.69
C ILE A 304 8.02 -7.86 -33.89
N GLN A 305 7.25 -8.32 -32.89
CA GLN A 305 5.79 -8.36 -32.93
C GLN A 305 5.16 -7.01 -32.56
N ASP A 306 5.83 -6.20 -31.74
CA ASP A 306 5.38 -4.87 -31.35
C ASP A 306 6.56 -3.89 -31.26
N PRO A 307 6.95 -3.27 -32.38
CA PRO A 307 8.07 -2.33 -32.42
C PRO A 307 7.72 -0.96 -31.82
N SER A 308 6.44 -0.71 -31.53
CA SER A 308 5.96 0.59 -31.03
C SER A 308 6.31 0.81 -29.56
N ARG A 309 6.46 -0.30 -28.80
CA ARG A 309 6.72 -0.28 -27.37
C ARG A 309 7.99 0.46 -26.99
N LYS A 310 7.94 1.21 -25.89
CA LYS A 310 9.02 2.08 -25.42
C LYS A 310 9.65 1.64 -24.10
N GLY A 311 9.35 0.44 -23.63
CA GLY A 311 9.93 -0.10 -22.40
C GLY A 311 11.44 -0.27 -22.50
N VAL A 312 12.11 -0.15 -21.37
CA VAL A 312 13.57 -0.13 -21.29
C VAL A 312 14.06 -1.51 -20.89
N ARG A 313 14.77 -2.18 -21.81
CA ARG A 313 15.26 -3.54 -21.56
C ARG A 313 16.15 -3.60 -20.33
N GLY A 314 15.80 -4.48 -19.39
CA GLY A 314 16.55 -4.70 -18.15
C GLY A 314 16.27 -3.70 -17.03
N LEU A 315 15.51 -2.63 -17.29
CA LEU A 315 14.98 -1.79 -16.22
C LEU A 315 13.76 -2.48 -15.61
N ARG A 316 13.74 -2.54 -14.28
CA ARG A 316 12.67 -3.17 -13.50
C ARG A 316 12.30 -2.26 -12.34
N ILE A 317 11.00 -2.07 -12.17
CA ILE A 317 10.38 -1.03 -11.33
C ILE A 317 9.12 -1.62 -10.67
N GLY A 318 9.06 -1.62 -9.34
CA GLY A 318 7.82 -1.91 -8.62
C GLY A 318 7.21 -0.61 -8.12
N LEU A 319 6.00 -0.27 -8.55
CA LEU A 319 5.22 0.79 -7.92
C LEU A 319 4.31 0.15 -6.86
N TYR A 320 4.62 0.43 -5.60
CA TYR A 320 3.92 -0.14 -4.45
C TYR A 320 2.97 0.87 -3.82
N ARG A 321 1.76 0.42 -3.49
CA ARG A 321 0.86 1.08 -2.54
C ARG A 321 1.12 0.51 -1.14
N ASP A 322 1.44 1.38 -0.20
CA ASP A 322 1.59 1.04 1.22
C ASP A 322 0.23 1.13 1.91
N TYR A 323 -0.33 -0.02 2.27
CA TYR A 323 -1.64 -0.13 2.92
C TYR A 323 -1.61 0.28 4.40
N ASN A 324 -0.43 0.59 4.96
CA ASN A 324 -0.32 1.07 6.33
C ASN A 324 -0.36 2.60 6.42
N SER A 325 0.05 3.32 5.37
CA SER A 325 0.07 4.80 5.36
C SER A 325 -0.70 5.44 4.23
N GLY A 326 -1.14 4.67 3.23
CA GLY A 326 -1.72 5.23 2.01
C GLY A 326 -0.72 6.01 1.16
N ASP A 327 0.59 5.75 1.32
CA ASP A 327 1.62 6.34 0.47
C ASP A 327 1.97 5.43 -0.70
N TYR A 328 2.62 6.02 -1.72
CA TYR A 328 3.26 5.26 -2.79
C TYR A 328 4.78 5.16 -2.61
N THR A 329 5.34 4.03 -3.04
CA THR A 329 6.79 3.80 -3.10
C THR A 329 7.16 3.19 -4.45
N MET A 330 8.02 3.87 -5.22
CA MET A 330 8.57 3.32 -6.45
C MET A 330 9.97 2.75 -6.20
N ALA A 331 10.11 1.44 -6.34
CA ALA A 331 11.33 0.70 -6.09
C ALA A 331 12.00 0.26 -7.40
N PHE A 332 13.32 0.47 -7.51
CA PHE A 332 14.10 0.08 -8.68
C PHE A 332 14.94 -1.16 -8.39
N GLN A 333 14.94 -2.12 -9.31
CA GLN A 333 15.71 -3.37 -9.19
C GLN A 333 17.16 -3.20 -9.64
N TYR A 334 18.05 -4.00 -9.04
CA TYR A 334 19.37 -4.27 -9.59
C TYR A 334 19.25 -5.13 -10.88
N PRO A 335 19.82 -4.71 -12.02
CA PRO A 335 19.83 -5.56 -13.21
C PRO A 335 20.64 -6.84 -12.93
N ARG A 336 20.02 -8.03 -13.05
CA ARG A 336 20.64 -9.31 -12.68
C ARG A 336 21.95 -9.62 -13.43
N LYS A 337 22.79 -10.43 -12.77
CA LYS A 337 24.12 -10.85 -13.25
C LYS A 337 24.07 -11.54 -14.61
N ASP A 338 23.00 -12.18 -15.01
CA ASP A 338 22.86 -12.90 -16.28
C ASP A 338 22.72 -11.94 -17.48
N ASN A 339 22.11 -10.76 -17.30
CA ASN A 339 22.21 -9.63 -18.24
C ASN A 339 23.51 -8.81 -18.06
N CYS A 340 24.07 -8.80 -16.85
CA CYS A 340 25.33 -8.09 -16.59
C CYS A 340 26.58 -8.88 -16.97
N ILE A 341 26.60 -10.21 -17.03
CA ILE A 341 27.78 -11.04 -17.32
C ILE A 341 28.15 -10.88 -18.80
N ALA A 342 27.16 -10.77 -19.68
CA ALA A 342 27.37 -10.36 -21.07
C ALA A 342 27.82 -8.89 -21.24
N LEU A 343 27.66 -8.05 -20.21
CA LEU A 343 28.18 -6.67 -20.20
C LEU A 343 29.54 -6.53 -19.50
N TYR A 344 29.79 -7.31 -18.44
CA TYR A 344 30.95 -7.23 -17.55
C TYR A 344 32.08 -8.18 -17.93
N HIS A 345 31.80 -9.35 -18.51
CA HIS A 345 32.81 -10.38 -18.81
C HIS A 345 33.17 -10.54 -20.29
N THR A 346 32.30 -10.16 -21.22
CA THR A 346 32.56 -10.28 -22.68
C THR A 346 33.10 -9.01 -23.34
N LEU A 347 33.19 -7.90 -22.61
CA LEU A 347 33.84 -6.67 -23.11
C LEU A 347 35.06 -6.36 -22.23
N PRO A 348 36.25 -6.16 -22.83
CA PRO A 348 37.45 -5.81 -22.08
C PRO A 348 37.22 -4.55 -21.21
N PRO A 349 37.97 -4.38 -20.10
CA PRO A 349 37.76 -3.32 -19.09
C PRO A 349 37.85 -1.86 -19.60
N TYR A 350 38.03 -1.63 -20.90
CA TYR A 350 38.30 -0.33 -21.50
C TYR A 350 37.16 0.30 -22.30
N ASN A 351 36.01 -0.37 -22.49
CA ASN A 351 34.87 0.25 -23.19
C ASN A 351 33.79 0.71 -22.21
N PHE A 352 34.10 1.78 -21.48
CA PHE A 352 33.17 2.45 -20.57
C PHE A 352 31.94 2.98 -21.33
N GLU A 353 32.09 3.42 -22.59
CA GLU A 353 31.02 4.02 -23.39
C GLU A 353 29.89 3.05 -23.77
N SER A 354 30.20 1.80 -24.14
CA SER A 354 29.18 0.79 -24.48
C SER A 354 28.48 0.21 -23.25
N ARG A 355 29.14 0.22 -22.08
CA ARG A 355 28.51 -0.11 -20.80
C ARG A 355 27.65 1.06 -20.30
N ALA A 356 28.12 2.29 -20.50
CA ALA A 356 27.42 3.49 -20.07
C ALA A 356 26.09 3.67 -20.82
N SER A 357 25.98 3.35 -22.11
CA SER A 357 24.73 3.58 -22.86
C SER A 357 23.49 2.87 -22.27
N GLY A 358 23.63 1.60 -21.84
CA GLY A 358 22.53 0.86 -21.21
C GLY A 358 22.15 1.39 -19.82
N PHE A 359 23.15 1.65 -18.97
CA PHE A 359 22.92 2.17 -17.62
C PHE A 359 22.46 3.64 -17.61
N ILE A 360 22.97 4.46 -18.52
CA ILE A 360 22.48 5.84 -18.75
C ILE A 360 21.03 5.77 -19.19
N GLY A 361 20.68 4.89 -20.14
CA GLY A 361 19.30 4.69 -20.57
C GLY A 361 18.35 4.32 -19.41
N HIS A 362 18.79 3.48 -18.46
CA HIS A 362 17.99 3.16 -17.26
C HIS A 362 17.76 4.37 -16.36
N ARG A 363 18.82 5.14 -16.10
CA ARG A 363 18.80 6.31 -15.21
C ARG A 363 17.97 7.45 -15.80
N ASP A 364 18.16 7.73 -17.09
CA ASP A 364 17.41 8.76 -17.82
C ASP A 364 15.93 8.41 -17.91
N SER A 365 15.62 7.14 -18.22
CA SER A 365 14.22 6.70 -18.31
C SER A 365 13.53 6.71 -16.95
N ALA A 366 14.23 6.35 -15.87
CA ALA A 366 13.67 6.46 -14.52
C ALA A 366 13.40 7.93 -14.13
N ALA A 367 14.33 8.84 -14.46
CA ALA A 367 14.14 10.28 -14.25
C ALA A 367 12.95 10.84 -15.04
N LEU A 368 12.84 10.49 -16.33
CA LEU A 368 11.72 10.91 -17.18
C LEU A 368 10.39 10.33 -16.70
N LEU A 369 10.33 9.03 -16.40
CA LEU A 369 9.14 8.36 -15.89
C LEU A 369 8.60 9.05 -14.64
N VAL A 370 9.45 9.27 -13.63
CA VAL A 370 9.00 9.89 -12.37
C VAL A 370 8.59 11.33 -12.61
N THR A 371 9.31 12.07 -13.48
CA THR A 371 8.94 13.45 -13.84
C THR A 371 7.54 13.51 -14.45
N PHE A 372 7.20 12.59 -15.37
CA PHE A 372 5.85 12.53 -15.93
C PHE A 372 4.79 12.19 -14.88
N LEU A 373 5.07 11.22 -14.00
CA LEU A 373 4.12 10.81 -12.95
C LEU A 373 3.87 11.88 -11.89
N THR A 374 4.80 12.83 -11.70
CA THR A 374 4.67 13.90 -10.71
C THR A 374 4.48 15.28 -11.33
N ASP A 375 4.20 15.36 -12.63
CA ASP A 375 3.89 16.62 -13.28
C ASP A 375 2.51 17.10 -12.83
N GLU A 376 2.48 18.21 -12.09
CA GLU A 376 1.25 18.78 -11.52
C GLU A 376 0.20 19.12 -12.58
N ARG A 377 0.60 19.28 -13.85
CA ARG A 377 -0.31 19.55 -14.97
C ARG A 377 -1.27 18.40 -15.27
N HIS A 378 -0.93 17.17 -14.89
CA HIS A 378 -1.77 16.00 -15.14
C HIS A 378 -2.65 15.61 -13.94
N GLY A 379 -2.51 16.24 -12.77
CA GLY A 379 -3.39 15.98 -11.63
C GLY A 379 -3.35 14.55 -11.07
N LEU A 380 -2.44 13.68 -11.53
CA LEU A 380 -2.25 12.33 -10.98
C LEU A 380 -1.75 12.45 -9.54
N LYS A 381 -2.53 11.90 -8.60
CA LYS A 381 -2.20 11.93 -7.18
C LYS A 381 -1.54 10.63 -6.75
N LEU A 382 -0.25 10.70 -6.50
CA LEU A 382 0.52 9.65 -5.82
C LEU A 382 0.93 10.17 -4.44
N PRO A 383 0.01 10.23 -3.46
CA PRO A 383 0.28 10.75 -2.12
C PRO A 383 1.55 10.15 -1.53
N GLY A 384 2.38 11.07 -1.03
CA GLY A 384 3.63 10.77 -0.39
C GLY A 384 4.62 9.96 -1.24
N LEU A 385 4.56 9.95 -2.58
CA LEU A 385 5.48 9.14 -3.40
C LEU A 385 6.95 9.26 -2.94
N ARG A 386 7.61 8.11 -2.74
CA ARG A 386 9.06 8.02 -2.48
C ARG A 386 9.73 7.06 -3.44
N LEU A 387 11.01 7.31 -3.72
CA LEU A 387 11.83 6.44 -4.55
C LEU A 387 12.74 5.57 -3.67
N THR A 388 13.03 4.35 -4.10
CA THR A 388 13.88 3.44 -3.33
C THR A 388 14.62 2.42 -4.21
N GLY A 389 15.68 1.83 -3.68
CA GLY A 389 16.39 0.73 -4.33
C GLY A 389 17.60 0.25 -3.55
N VAL A 390 18.02 -1.00 -3.82
CA VAL A 390 19.23 -1.60 -3.25
C VAL A 390 20.36 -1.63 -4.29
N GLY A 391 21.58 -1.29 -3.87
CA GLY A 391 22.77 -1.34 -4.74
C GLY A 391 22.60 -0.43 -5.96
N VAL A 392 22.69 -1.00 -7.17
CA VAL A 392 22.46 -0.29 -8.44
C VAL A 392 21.01 0.20 -8.59
N GLY A 393 20.02 -0.53 -8.06
CA GLY A 393 18.65 -0.04 -8.00
C GLY A 393 18.57 1.28 -7.22
N GLY A 394 19.35 1.39 -6.14
CA GLY A 394 19.46 2.64 -5.40
C GLY A 394 20.19 3.74 -6.18
N GLU A 395 21.16 3.41 -7.05
CA GLU A 395 21.74 4.41 -7.97
C GLU A 395 20.67 4.94 -8.94
N ILE A 396 19.84 4.07 -9.52
CA ILE A 396 18.73 4.48 -10.39
C ILE A 396 17.76 5.40 -9.62
N ALA A 397 17.43 5.06 -8.36
CA ALA A 397 16.61 5.89 -7.50
C ALA A 397 17.22 7.29 -7.24
N VAL A 398 18.55 7.40 -7.09
CA VAL A 398 19.25 8.70 -6.99
C VAL A 398 19.00 9.55 -8.24
N PHE A 399 19.20 8.98 -9.43
CA PHE A 399 19.03 9.73 -10.67
C PHE A 399 17.57 10.11 -10.90
N ALA A 400 16.64 9.22 -10.58
CA ALA A 400 15.22 9.52 -10.63
C ALA A 400 14.86 10.68 -9.67
N ALA A 401 15.38 10.67 -8.44
CA ALA A 401 15.15 11.75 -7.47
C ALA A 401 15.71 13.10 -7.91
N LEU A 402 16.95 13.12 -8.41
CA LEU A 402 17.56 14.34 -8.94
C LEU A 402 16.86 14.81 -10.22
N GLY A 403 16.32 13.89 -11.01
CA GLY A 403 15.52 14.16 -12.19
C GLY A 403 14.18 14.81 -11.88
N SER A 404 13.40 14.25 -10.95
CA SER A 404 12.01 14.67 -10.70
C SER A 404 11.82 15.59 -9.49
N GLY A 405 12.76 15.62 -8.56
CA GLY A 405 12.58 16.26 -7.25
C GLY A 405 11.83 15.41 -6.22
N VAL A 406 11.45 14.18 -6.56
CA VAL A 406 10.86 13.24 -5.60
C VAL A 406 11.97 12.66 -4.71
N PRO A 407 11.84 12.66 -3.37
CA PRO A 407 12.90 12.14 -2.51
C PRO A 407 13.13 10.62 -2.65
N ALA A 408 14.39 10.20 -2.48
CA ALA A 408 14.82 8.79 -2.50
C ALA A 408 15.46 8.34 -1.18
N ASP A 409 15.07 7.16 -0.72
CA ASP A 409 15.77 6.39 0.30
C ASP A 409 16.55 5.25 -0.38
N THR A 410 17.88 5.25 -0.27
CA THR A 410 18.74 4.30 -0.98
C THR A 410 19.45 3.36 -0.02
N PHE A 411 19.63 2.10 -0.42
CA PHE A 411 20.07 1.05 0.49
C PHE A 411 21.29 0.31 -0.05
N ASN A 412 22.37 0.26 0.74
CA ASN A 412 23.63 -0.38 0.33
C ASN A 412 24.14 0.14 -1.05
N THR A 413 23.80 1.39 -1.39
CA THR A 413 24.15 2.03 -2.65
C THR A 413 25.59 2.53 -2.61
N LYS A 414 26.33 2.32 -3.71
CA LYS A 414 27.69 2.83 -3.82
C LYS A 414 27.67 4.35 -3.95
N PRO A 415 28.65 5.06 -3.39
CA PRO A 415 28.80 6.49 -3.64
C PRO A 415 28.99 6.78 -5.13
N ILE A 416 28.33 7.82 -5.61
CA ILE A 416 28.33 8.31 -6.99
C ILE A 416 29.14 9.61 -7.01
N PRO A 417 30.22 9.71 -7.80
CA PRO A 417 30.95 10.96 -7.97
C PRO A 417 30.05 12.05 -8.57
N VAL A 418 30.09 13.27 -8.03
CA VAL A 418 29.26 14.39 -8.53
C VAL A 418 29.48 14.66 -10.02
N GLY A 419 30.72 14.53 -10.50
CA GLY A 419 31.02 14.67 -11.94
C GLY A 419 30.31 13.63 -12.80
N MET A 420 30.19 12.39 -12.32
CA MET A 420 29.41 11.34 -12.98
C MET A 420 27.92 11.66 -12.93
N ALA A 421 27.42 12.15 -11.79
CA ALA A 421 26.02 12.52 -11.67
C ALA A 421 25.64 13.63 -12.67
N ARG A 422 26.47 14.67 -12.76
CA ARG A 422 26.33 15.77 -13.74
C ARG A 422 26.37 15.26 -15.18
N LEU A 423 27.24 14.30 -15.48
CA LEU A 423 27.35 13.69 -16.80
C LEU A 423 26.05 12.98 -17.20
N VAL A 424 25.40 12.25 -16.29
CA VAL A 424 24.17 11.51 -16.60
C VAL A 424 22.97 12.47 -16.69
N LEU A 425 22.89 13.46 -15.81
CA LEU A 425 21.80 14.44 -15.80
C LEU A 425 21.83 15.42 -16.97
N THR A 426 22.86 15.36 -17.83
CA THR A 426 22.99 16.22 -19.00
C THR A 426 23.28 15.43 -20.25
N ARG A 427 22.71 15.85 -21.37
CA ARG A 427 22.96 15.30 -22.70
C ARG A 427 23.59 16.33 -23.61
N GLU A 428 24.35 15.90 -24.60
CA GLU A 428 24.83 16.80 -25.65
C GLU A 428 23.67 17.16 -26.57
N ASP A 429 23.44 18.45 -26.78
CA ASP A 429 22.59 18.96 -27.84
C ASP A 429 23.34 18.81 -29.17
N PRO A 430 22.90 17.92 -30.08
CA PRO A 430 23.62 17.67 -31.33
C PRO A 430 23.65 18.90 -32.25
N ALA A 431 22.69 19.82 -32.15
CA ALA A 431 22.63 21.01 -32.97
C ALA A 431 23.62 22.08 -32.48
N GLN A 432 23.77 22.21 -31.16
CA GLN A 432 24.53 23.29 -30.54
C GLN A 432 25.90 22.85 -30.00
N ARG A 433 26.14 21.55 -29.88
CA ARG A 433 27.31 20.94 -29.22
C ARG A 433 27.53 21.46 -27.79
N ILE A 434 26.45 21.81 -27.10
CA ILE A 434 26.46 22.16 -25.68
C ILE A 434 25.78 21.07 -24.87
N ARG A 435 26.10 20.95 -23.59
CA ARG A 435 25.36 20.05 -22.69
C ARG A 435 24.13 20.75 -22.14
N ILE A 436 22.97 20.14 -22.32
CA ILE A 436 21.69 20.57 -21.76
C ILE A 436 21.22 19.56 -20.72
N GLU A 437 20.40 19.98 -19.77
CA GLU A 437 19.80 19.06 -18.79
C GLU A 437 18.87 18.06 -19.48
N SER A 438 18.97 16.78 -19.10
CA SER A 438 18.04 15.74 -19.57
C SER A 438 16.64 15.98 -19.02
N VAL A 439 16.56 16.47 -17.78
CA VAL A 439 15.33 16.97 -17.15
C VAL A 439 15.60 18.37 -16.58
N PRO A 440 14.81 19.39 -16.95
CA PRO A 440 15.01 20.76 -16.46
C PRO A 440 15.08 20.86 -14.92
N GLY A 441 16.07 21.61 -14.42
CA GLY A 441 16.30 21.84 -12.99
C GLY A 441 17.03 20.71 -12.26
N SER A 442 17.46 19.65 -12.96
CA SER A 442 18.14 18.51 -12.34
C SER A 442 19.53 18.85 -11.78
N LEU A 443 20.24 19.82 -12.37
CA LEU A 443 21.51 20.32 -11.87
C LEU A 443 21.35 21.19 -10.62
N GLU A 444 20.26 21.96 -10.53
CA GLU A 444 19.91 22.69 -9.30
C GLU A 444 19.61 21.70 -8.16
N ARG A 445 18.84 20.65 -8.45
CA ARG A 445 18.57 19.57 -7.50
C ARG A 445 19.84 18.81 -7.11
N LEU A 446 20.78 18.59 -8.04
CA LEU A 446 22.09 18.03 -7.74
C LEU A 446 22.88 18.90 -6.76
N ALA A 447 22.83 20.23 -6.89
CA ALA A 447 23.47 21.15 -5.95
C ALA A 447 22.83 21.10 -4.54
N ARG A 448 21.56 20.70 -4.46
CA ARG A 448 20.78 20.51 -3.22
C ARG A 448 20.49 19.05 -2.90
N ALA A 449 21.37 18.14 -3.29
CA ALA A 449 21.07 16.71 -3.24
C ALA A 449 20.67 16.20 -1.83
N ASN A 450 21.16 16.85 -0.75
CA ASN A 450 20.80 16.50 0.63
C ASN A 450 19.30 16.66 0.93
N ASP A 451 18.58 17.48 0.16
CA ASP A 451 17.13 17.69 0.33
C ASP A 451 16.31 16.53 -0.26
N TYR A 452 16.93 15.76 -1.18
CA TYR A 452 16.26 14.72 -1.94
C TYR A 452 16.76 13.31 -1.63
N LEU A 453 18.00 13.16 -1.17
CA LEU A 453 18.65 11.86 -1.05
C LEU A 453 18.92 11.50 0.40
N SER A 454 18.54 10.29 0.77
CA SER A 454 18.96 9.64 2.00
C SER A 454 19.59 8.29 1.66
N ALA A 455 20.61 7.90 2.42
CA ALA A 455 21.32 6.64 2.23
C ALA A 455 21.38 5.86 3.52
N TYR A 456 21.18 4.56 3.40
CA TYR A 456 21.12 3.63 4.51
C TYR A 456 21.90 2.34 4.22
N ARG A 457 22.28 1.66 5.30
CA ARG A 457 22.71 0.25 5.26
C ARG A 457 21.60 -0.63 5.79
N ILE A 458 21.35 -1.73 5.07
CA ILE A 458 20.49 -2.81 5.55
C ILE A 458 21.40 -3.93 6.06
N ASN A 459 21.26 -4.28 7.33
CA ASN A 459 21.77 -5.54 7.87
C ASN A 459 20.59 -6.50 7.94
N GLU A 460 20.68 -7.69 7.37
CA GLU A 460 19.57 -8.65 7.33
C GLU A 460 19.41 -9.42 8.66
N VAL A 461 20.49 -9.57 9.43
CA VAL A 461 20.49 -10.35 10.68
C VAL A 461 21.20 -9.58 11.80
N PRO A 462 20.46 -9.00 12.78
CA PRO A 462 19.01 -8.75 12.77
C PRO A 462 18.64 -7.67 11.74
N TYR A 463 17.41 -7.72 11.20
CA TYR A 463 16.95 -6.75 10.21
C TYR A 463 16.98 -5.32 10.77
N ARG A 464 17.91 -4.49 10.28
CA ARG A 464 18.13 -3.11 10.73
C ARG A 464 18.44 -2.20 9.55
N VAL A 465 17.84 -1.02 9.57
CA VAL A 465 18.12 0.09 8.67
C VAL A 465 18.88 1.16 9.45
N MET A 466 20.08 1.51 9.00
CA MET A 466 20.95 2.48 9.67
C MET A 466 21.39 3.56 8.69
N PRO A 467 21.50 4.85 9.12
CA PRO A 467 22.07 5.89 8.27
C PRO A 467 23.45 5.50 7.73
N ALA A 468 23.70 5.84 6.46
CA ALA A 468 24.96 5.57 5.77
C ALA A 468 25.63 6.88 5.32
N ARG A 469 26.80 6.75 4.70
CA ARG A 469 27.43 7.89 4.02
C ARG A 469 26.53 8.35 2.88
N PHE A 470 26.44 9.67 2.71
CA PHE A 470 25.70 10.31 1.65
C PHE A 470 26.09 9.72 0.28
N PRO A 471 25.12 9.47 -0.63
CA PRO A 471 25.40 8.73 -1.84
C PRO A 471 26.15 9.56 -2.88
N LEU A 472 26.32 10.87 -2.70
CA LEU A 472 27.19 11.68 -3.57
C LEU A 472 28.53 11.97 -2.88
N GLN A 473 29.61 11.89 -3.66
CA GLN A 473 30.94 12.27 -3.19
C GLN A 473 31.56 13.34 -4.10
N PRO A 474 32.24 14.35 -3.53
CA PRO A 474 33.09 15.23 -4.32
C PRO A 474 34.14 14.38 -5.05
N VAL A 475 34.46 14.78 -6.28
CA VAL A 475 35.59 14.17 -6.99
C VAL A 475 36.86 14.56 -6.22
N PRO A 476 37.71 13.61 -5.81
CA PRO A 476 38.97 13.94 -5.14
C PRO A 476 39.90 14.76 -6.03
#